data_AF-A0A8D8AS40-F1
#
_entry.id   AF-A0A8D8AS40-F1
#
_cell.length_a   1.000
_cell.length_b   1.000
_cell.length_c   1.000
_cell.angle_alpha   90.00
_cell.angle_beta   90.00
_cell.angle_gamma   90.00
#
_symmetry.space_group_name_H-M   'P 1'
#
loop_
_entity.id
_entity.type
_entity.pdbx_description
1 polymer ?
#
loop_
_entity_poly.entity_id
_entity_poly.type
_entity_poly.pdbx_seq_one_letter_code
_entity_poly.pdbx_strand_id
1 'polypeptide(L)'
;SRAACFFYGLVEVFAISFIGAIFWLLVKTTTGQNLLLNHPRLFSLGLVSHEGPSDEAAKNTHFAMHFEGRGWEEKLANPEEKYPYPPNKVIRTKVTGTNPGYGATCVALLLSARTILQEADKMPGSGGFLTPGAAFAKTNLIPELCKNGFTFEVVSKAKL
;
A
#
# COMPACT_ATOMS: atom_id res chain seq x y z
N SER A 1 23.86 -8.41 36.62
CA SER A 1 23.15 -7.48 35.70
C SER A 1 22.93 -8.07 34.30
N ARG A 2 23.88 -8.80 33.68
CA ARG A 2 23.70 -9.40 32.33
C ARG A 2 22.82 -10.67 32.27
N ALA A 3 22.94 -11.58 33.25
CA ALA A 3 22.15 -12.81 33.28
C ALA A 3 20.64 -12.53 33.41
N ALA A 4 20.24 -11.62 34.30
CA ALA A 4 18.83 -11.23 34.47
C ALA A 4 18.23 -10.69 33.17
N CYS A 5 18.94 -9.79 32.47
CA CYS A 5 18.50 -9.26 31.17
C CYS A 5 18.29 -10.36 30.11
N PHE A 6 19.13 -11.39 30.12
CA PHE A 6 19.00 -12.55 29.23
C PHE A 6 17.79 -13.42 29.61
N PHE A 7 17.54 -13.64 30.91
CA PHE A 7 16.35 -14.35 31.38
C PHE A 7 15.05 -13.63 31.02
N TYR A 8 14.99 -12.30 31.17
CA TYR A 8 13.81 -11.51 30.78
C TYR A 8 13.53 -11.62 29.27
N GLY A 9 14.56 -11.51 28.42
CA GLY A 9 14.40 -11.65 26.97
C GLY A 9 13.94 -13.05 26.55
N LEU A 10 14.43 -14.11 27.20
CA LEU A 10 13.96 -15.47 26.92
C LEU A 10 12.48 -15.65 27.28
N VAL A 11 12.05 -15.18 28.45
CA VAL A 11 10.65 -15.27 28.90
C VAL A 11 9.73 -14.51 27.92
N GLU A 12 10.15 -13.34 27.44
CA GLU A 12 9.41 -12.54 26.46
C GLU A 12 9.26 -13.27 25.12
N VAL A 13 10.33 -13.87 24.59
CA VAL A 13 10.28 -14.65 23.34
C VAL A 13 9.34 -15.85 23.46
N PHE A 14 9.38 -16.57 24.59
CA PHE A 14 8.46 -17.68 24.83
C PHE A 14 7.00 -17.21 24.93
N ALA A 15 6.75 -16.09 25.62
CA ALA A 15 5.41 -15.53 25.75
C ALA A 15 4.84 -15.09 24.37
N ILE A 16 5.62 -14.37 23.57
CA ILE A 16 5.21 -13.95 22.21
C ILE A 16 4.96 -15.16 21.33
N SER A 17 5.85 -16.17 21.39
CA SER A 17 5.71 -17.40 20.60
C SER A 17 4.45 -18.19 21.00
N PHE A 18 4.13 -18.25 22.30
CA PHE A 18 2.93 -18.90 22.81
C PHE A 18 1.65 -18.18 22.36
N ILE A 19 1.61 -16.84 22.45
CA ILE A 19 0.50 -16.03 21.93
C ILE A 19 0.34 -16.24 20.42
N GLY A 20 1.45 -16.25 19.67
CA GLY A 20 1.46 -16.52 18.24
C GLY A 20 0.89 -17.91 17.88
N ALA A 21 1.21 -18.94 18.66
CA ALA A 21 0.67 -20.28 18.48
C ALA A 21 -0.85 -20.36 18.74
N ILE A 22 -1.34 -19.69 19.79
CA ILE A 22 -2.78 -19.57 20.07
C ILE A 22 -3.48 -18.86 18.90
N PHE A 23 -2.94 -17.74 18.44
CA PHE A 23 -3.52 -16.98 17.34
C PHE A 23 -3.54 -17.79 16.04
N TRP A 24 -2.45 -18.51 15.74
CA TRP A 24 -2.38 -19.42 14.59
C TRP A 24 -3.45 -20.52 14.67
N LEU A 25 -3.67 -21.12 15.84
CA LEU A 25 -4.71 -22.13 16.03
C LEU A 25 -6.12 -21.54 15.84
N LEU A 26 -6.38 -20.34 16.37
CA LEU A 26 -7.67 -19.65 16.22
C LEU A 26 -7.96 -19.32 14.75
N VAL A 27 -6.97 -18.84 13.99
CA VAL A 27 -7.12 -18.53 12.57
C VAL A 27 -7.35 -19.78 11.71
N LYS A 28 -6.99 -20.98 12.16
CA LYS A 28 -7.20 -22.23 11.41
C LYS A 28 -8.64 -22.77 11.48
N THR A 29 -9.45 -22.30 12.43
CA THR A 29 -10.82 -22.81 12.64
C THR A 29 -11.85 -21.71 12.39
N THR A 30 -12.99 -22.05 11.80
CA THR A 30 -14.07 -21.08 11.55
C THR A 30 -14.58 -20.44 12.84
N THR A 31 -14.69 -21.23 13.92
CA THR A 31 -15.10 -20.74 15.24
C THR A 31 -14.08 -19.76 15.82
N GLY A 32 -12.78 -20.06 15.70
CA GLY A 32 -11.71 -19.18 16.16
C GLY A 32 -11.64 -17.89 15.34
N GLN A 33 -11.76 -17.97 14.02
CA GLN A 33 -11.87 -16.80 13.14
C GLN A 33 -13.07 -15.93 13.53
N ASN A 34 -14.26 -16.52 13.74
CA ASN A 34 -15.44 -15.79 14.19
C ASN A 34 -15.22 -15.12 15.55
N LEU A 35 -14.55 -15.80 16.49
CA LEU A 35 -14.22 -15.23 17.79
C LEU A 35 -13.27 -14.03 17.68
N LEU A 36 -12.21 -14.14 16.86
CA LEU A 36 -11.26 -13.06 16.59
C LEU A 36 -11.96 -11.85 15.94
N LEU A 37 -12.82 -12.10 14.96
CA LEU A 37 -13.54 -11.06 14.22
C LEU A 37 -14.63 -10.38 15.06
N ASN A 38 -15.33 -11.11 15.94
CA ASN A 38 -16.40 -10.54 16.78
C ASN A 38 -15.87 -9.78 18.00
N HIS A 39 -14.65 -10.06 18.45
CA HIS A 39 -14.03 -9.39 19.60
C HIS A 39 -12.67 -8.77 19.28
N PRO A 40 -12.56 -7.91 18.24
CA PRO A 40 -11.28 -7.39 17.78
C PRO A 40 -10.60 -6.54 18.86
N ARG A 41 -11.37 -5.82 19.70
CA ARG A 41 -10.81 -5.07 20.84
C ARG A 41 -10.09 -5.98 21.84
N LEU A 42 -10.62 -7.17 22.12
CA LEU A 42 -10.01 -8.10 23.06
C LEU A 42 -8.69 -8.65 22.51
N PHE A 43 -8.69 -9.09 21.26
CA PHE A 43 -7.52 -9.74 20.64
C PHE A 43 -6.46 -8.77 20.10
N SER A 44 -6.81 -7.49 19.97
CA SER A 44 -5.86 -6.42 19.61
C SER A 44 -5.42 -5.58 20.80
N LEU A 45 -5.78 -5.96 22.04
CA LEU A 45 -5.50 -5.17 23.25
C LEU A 45 -6.02 -3.73 23.16
N GLY A 46 -7.19 -3.55 22.53
CA GLY A 46 -7.85 -2.26 22.33
C GLY A 46 -7.37 -1.45 21.13
N LEU A 47 -6.38 -1.94 20.37
CA LEU A 47 -5.83 -1.23 19.20
C LEU A 47 -6.78 -1.21 18.00
N VAL A 48 -7.65 -2.21 17.89
CA VAL A 48 -8.61 -2.36 16.79
C VAL A 48 -10.01 -2.50 17.36
N SER A 49 -10.96 -1.77 16.78
CA SER A 49 -12.38 -1.86 17.12
C SER A 49 -13.23 -1.92 15.86
N HIS A 50 -14.47 -2.40 15.99
CA HIS A 50 -15.47 -2.32 14.92
C HIS A 50 -15.83 -0.88 14.53
N GLU A 51 -15.62 0.09 15.43
CA GLU A 51 -15.85 1.52 15.18
C GLU A 51 -14.71 2.15 14.37
N GLY A 52 -13.60 1.42 14.14
CA GLY A 52 -12.41 1.95 13.50
C GLY A 52 -11.58 2.85 14.43
N PRO A 53 -10.53 3.53 13.90
CA PRO A 53 -9.84 4.60 14.61
C PRO A 53 -10.76 5.80 14.81
N SER A 54 -10.52 6.62 15.84
CA SER A 54 -11.24 7.89 16.00
C SER A 54 -11.02 8.80 14.79
N ASP A 55 -11.98 9.66 14.49
CA ASP A 55 -11.88 10.60 13.36
C ASP A 55 -10.62 11.47 13.42
N GLU A 56 -10.22 11.89 14.63
CA GLU A 56 -9.00 12.64 14.86
C GLU A 56 -7.75 11.81 14.56
N ALA A 57 -7.68 10.56 15.05
CA ALA A 57 -6.58 9.67 14.75
C ALA A 57 -6.51 9.37 13.24
N ALA A 58 -7.64 9.16 12.59
CA ALA A 58 -7.72 8.92 11.15
C ALA A 58 -7.22 10.12 10.33
N LYS A 59 -7.61 11.35 10.69
CA LYS A 59 -7.18 12.59 10.02
C LYS A 59 -5.69 12.88 10.23
N ASN A 60 -5.15 12.54 11.41
CA ASN A 60 -3.75 12.79 11.77
C ASN A 60 -2.81 11.62 11.43
N THR A 61 -3.33 10.52 10.90
CA THR A 61 -2.49 9.41 10.43
C THR A 61 -2.04 9.68 9.00
N HIS A 62 -0.74 9.82 8.82
CA HIS A 62 -0.10 10.03 7.51
C HIS A 62 0.46 8.73 6.97
N PHE A 63 0.51 8.62 5.64
CA PHE A 63 1.24 7.54 4.97
C PHE A 63 2.20 8.09 3.93
N ALA A 64 3.24 7.29 3.67
CA ALA A 64 4.18 7.51 2.58
C ALA A 64 4.45 6.17 1.90
N MET A 65 4.14 6.09 0.61
CA MET A 65 4.49 4.96 -0.25
C MET A 65 5.67 5.34 -1.12
N HIS A 66 6.71 4.51 -1.14
CA HIS A 66 7.88 4.70 -1.97
C HIS A 66 7.87 3.69 -3.11
N PHE A 67 8.06 4.15 -4.33
CA PHE A 67 8.10 3.31 -5.53
C PHE A 67 9.46 3.45 -6.21
N GLU A 68 9.99 2.33 -6.70
CA GLU A 68 11.19 2.29 -7.52
C GLU A 68 10.83 1.69 -8.87
N GLY A 69 10.97 2.48 -9.93
CA GLY A 69 10.86 2.03 -11.31
C GLY A 69 12.25 1.89 -11.92
N ARG A 70 12.53 0.73 -12.52
CA ARG A 70 13.77 0.47 -13.28
C ARG A 70 13.46 0.39 -14.76
N GLY A 71 14.27 1.02 -15.59
CA GLY A 71 14.10 1.01 -17.05
C GLY A 71 15.40 1.35 -17.77
N TRP A 72 15.26 1.66 -19.06
CA TRP A 72 16.37 2.04 -19.93
C TRP A 72 16.32 3.54 -20.21
N GLU A 73 17.49 4.18 -20.27
CA GLU A 73 17.62 5.58 -20.67
C GLU A 73 17.30 5.76 -22.16
N GLU A 74 17.77 4.80 -22.95
CA GLU A 74 17.61 4.73 -24.38
C GLU A 74 16.18 4.36 -24.75
N LYS A 75 15.67 4.93 -25.84
CA LYS A 75 14.43 4.48 -26.47
C LYS A 75 14.78 3.65 -27.69
N LEU A 76 14.24 2.44 -27.77
CA LEU A 76 14.35 1.62 -28.99
C LEU A 76 13.49 2.23 -30.10
N ALA A 77 13.97 2.11 -31.34
CA ALA A 77 13.24 2.56 -32.52
C ALA A 77 12.00 1.70 -32.77
N ASN A 78 12.09 0.40 -32.48
CA ASN A 78 10.98 -0.54 -32.51
C ASN A 78 10.57 -0.93 -31.08
N PRO A 79 9.31 -0.73 -30.67
CA PRO A 79 8.80 -1.14 -29.36
C PRO A 79 8.85 -2.66 -29.08
N GLU A 80 8.92 -3.49 -30.12
CA GLU A 80 9.00 -4.95 -29.98
C GLU A 80 10.44 -5.46 -29.77
N GLU A 81 11.42 -4.61 -30.02
CA GLU A 81 12.82 -4.95 -29.84
C GLU A 81 13.16 -5.05 -28.35
N LYS A 82 14.02 -6.00 -28.00
CA LYS A 82 14.46 -6.20 -26.61
C LYS A 82 15.80 -5.52 -26.40
N TYR A 83 15.96 -4.86 -25.26
CA TYR A 83 17.25 -4.31 -24.88
C TYR A 83 18.28 -5.45 -24.68
N PRO A 84 19.51 -5.31 -25.22
CA PRO A 84 20.54 -6.35 -25.10
C PRO A 84 21.22 -6.38 -23.72
N TYR A 85 20.86 -5.46 -22.82
CA TYR A 85 21.41 -5.31 -21.47
C TYR A 85 20.29 -5.04 -20.46
N PRO A 86 20.51 -5.31 -19.16
CA PRO A 86 19.53 -5.01 -18.12
C PRO A 86 19.23 -3.51 -18.01
N PRO A 87 18.13 -3.10 -17.34
CA PRO A 87 17.81 -1.70 -17.08
C PRO A 87 19.00 -0.92 -16.54
N ASN A 88 19.27 0.26 -17.12
CA ASN A 88 20.39 1.13 -16.75
C ASN A 88 19.95 2.46 -16.11
N LYS A 89 18.66 2.61 -15.79
CA LYS A 89 18.07 3.81 -15.19
C LYS A 89 17.11 3.44 -14.07
N VAL A 90 17.12 4.24 -13.00
CA VAL A 90 16.16 4.17 -11.90
C VAL A 90 15.47 5.50 -11.70
N ILE A 91 14.16 5.44 -11.46
CA ILE A 91 13.36 6.55 -10.97
C ILE A 91 12.73 6.12 -9.65
N ARG A 92 12.91 6.92 -8.61
CA ARG A 92 12.24 6.73 -7.32
C ARG A 92 11.19 7.80 -7.13
N THR A 93 9.98 7.39 -6.80
CA THR A 93 8.86 8.28 -6.53
C THR A 93 8.29 8.03 -5.15
N LYS A 94 7.56 9.01 -4.65
CA LYS A 94 6.90 8.96 -3.35
C LYS A 94 5.47 9.45 -3.52
N VAL A 95 4.55 8.76 -2.86
CA VAL A 95 3.15 9.16 -2.77
C VAL A 95 2.79 9.29 -1.30
N THR A 96 2.31 10.46 -0.89
CA THR A 96 1.87 10.72 0.49
C THR A 96 0.40 11.10 0.55
N GLY A 97 -0.19 10.92 1.73
CA GLY A 97 -1.52 11.39 2.05
C GLY A 97 -1.85 11.14 3.53
N THR A 98 -3.11 11.34 3.88
CA THR A 98 -3.67 11.10 5.21
C THR A 98 -4.74 10.02 5.16
N ASN A 99 -5.04 9.39 6.29
CA ASN A 99 -6.09 8.38 6.43
C ASN A 99 -5.90 7.17 5.48
N PRO A 100 -4.82 6.37 5.66
CA PRO A 100 -4.45 5.30 4.73
C PRO A 100 -5.44 4.12 4.67
N GLY A 101 -6.26 3.92 5.70
CA GLY A 101 -7.16 2.77 5.79
C GLY A 101 -8.28 2.86 4.75
N TYR A 102 -9.30 3.65 5.06
CA TYR A 102 -10.48 3.79 4.19
C TYR A 102 -10.56 5.15 3.50
N GLY A 103 -10.10 6.24 4.14
CA GLY A 103 -10.26 7.58 3.58
C GLY A 103 -9.58 7.75 2.22
N ALA A 104 -8.26 7.66 2.19
CA ALA A 104 -7.47 7.81 0.97
C ALA A 104 -7.86 6.75 -0.09
N THR A 105 -8.00 5.49 0.32
CA THR A 105 -8.34 4.39 -0.59
C THR A 105 -9.70 4.61 -1.27
N CYS A 106 -10.73 5.03 -0.53
CA CYS A 106 -12.05 5.31 -1.09
C CYS A 106 -12.02 6.51 -2.05
N VAL A 107 -11.30 7.58 -1.70
CA VAL A 107 -11.10 8.73 -2.58
C VAL A 107 -10.43 8.30 -3.88
N ALA A 108 -9.35 7.51 -3.80
CA ALA A 108 -8.64 7.03 -4.98
C ALA A 108 -9.51 6.13 -5.87
N LEU A 109 -10.32 5.26 -5.26
CA LEU A 109 -11.25 4.39 -5.98
C LEU A 109 -12.34 5.20 -6.71
N LEU A 110 -12.97 6.16 -6.02
CA LEU A 110 -14.02 7.00 -6.59
C LEU A 110 -13.49 7.88 -7.73
N LEU A 111 -12.31 8.48 -7.54
CA LEU A 111 -11.67 9.27 -8.59
C LEU A 111 -11.27 8.39 -9.78
N SER A 112 -10.76 7.18 -9.54
CA SER A 112 -10.46 6.23 -10.61
C SER A 112 -11.73 5.87 -11.41
N ALA A 113 -12.84 5.54 -10.73
CA ALA A 113 -14.11 5.24 -11.38
C ALA A 113 -14.65 6.44 -12.18
N ARG A 114 -14.60 7.64 -11.60
CA ARG A 114 -14.99 8.88 -12.28
C ARG A 114 -14.12 9.13 -13.52
N THR A 115 -12.81 8.95 -13.42
CA THR A 115 -11.89 9.11 -14.56
C THR A 115 -12.16 8.09 -15.65
N ILE A 116 -12.46 6.83 -15.31
CA ILE A 116 -12.86 5.83 -16.31
C ILE A 116 -14.13 6.28 -17.05
N LEU A 117 -15.13 6.79 -16.33
CA LEU A 117 -16.40 7.22 -16.94
C LEU A 117 -16.26 8.49 -17.80
N GLN A 118 -15.41 9.43 -17.37
CA GLN A 118 -15.31 10.77 -17.99
C GLN A 118 -14.19 10.90 -19.02
N GLU A 119 -13.18 10.03 -18.96
CA GLU A 119 -11.96 10.12 -19.79
C GLU A 119 -11.63 8.76 -20.44
N ALA A 120 -12.64 7.93 -20.70
CA ALA A 120 -12.48 6.63 -21.36
C ALA A 120 -11.75 6.74 -22.70
N ASP A 121 -11.95 7.83 -23.44
CA ASP A 121 -11.30 8.15 -24.72
C ASP A 121 -9.78 8.33 -24.60
N LYS A 122 -9.28 8.64 -23.40
CA LYS A 122 -7.83 8.79 -23.13
C LYS A 122 -7.19 7.50 -22.63
N MET A 123 -7.98 6.47 -22.32
CA MET A 123 -7.48 5.18 -21.87
C MET A 123 -7.00 4.34 -23.06
N PRO A 124 -6.00 3.45 -22.87
CA PRO A 124 -5.46 2.67 -23.97
C PRO A 124 -6.39 1.53 -24.43
N GLY A 125 -6.48 1.35 -25.74
CA GLY A 125 -7.17 0.22 -26.37
C GLY A 125 -8.70 0.24 -26.22
N SER A 126 -9.33 -0.92 -26.43
CA SER A 126 -10.78 -1.13 -26.25
C SER A 126 -11.14 -1.80 -24.92
N GLY A 127 -10.20 -1.85 -23.97
CA GLY A 127 -10.35 -2.50 -22.66
C GLY A 127 -9.34 -3.62 -22.41
N GLY A 128 -9.62 -4.47 -21.42
CA GLY A 128 -8.76 -5.57 -20.98
C GLY A 128 -8.23 -5.40 -19.56
N PHE A 129 -7.23 -6.21 -19.18
CA PHE A 129 -6.55 -6.08 -17.90
C PHE A 129 -5.42 -5.04 -18.01
N LEU A 130 -5.61 -3.90 -17.36
CA LEU A 130 -4.64 -2.80 -17.34
C LEU A 130 -4.21 -2.53 -15.92
N THR A 131 -2.91 -2.34 -15.72
CA THR A 131 -2.40 -1.79 -14.47
C THR A 131 -2.77 -0.30 -14.39
N PRO A 132 -2.93 0.27 -13.17
CA PRO A 132 -3.30 1.68 -13.04
C PRO A 132 -2.35 2.63 -13.78
N GLY A 133 -1.04 2.35 -13.76
CA GLY A 133 -0.05 3.15 -14.48
C GLY A 133 -0.26 3.14 -15.99
N ALA A 134 -0.65 2.02 -16.58
CA ALA A 134 -0.97 1.94 -18.01
C ALA A 134 -2.33 2.58 -18.32
N ALA A 135 -3.34 2.30 -17.49
CA ALA A 135 -4.72 2.73 -17.70
C ALA A 135 -4.89 4.26 -17.61
N PHE A 136 -4.19 4.90 -16.66
CA PHE A 136 -4.37 6.30 -16.33
C PHE A 136 -3.21 7.21 -16.76
N ALA A 137 -2.22 6.68 -17.51
CA ALA A 137 -1.02 7.44 -17.92
C ALA A 137 -1.31 8.78 -18.60
N LYS A 138 -2.45 8.88 -19.31
CA LYS A 138 -2.84 10.04 -20.12
C LYS A 138 -4.11 10.73 -19.61
N THR A 139 -4.56 10.40 -18.41
CA THR A 139 -5.79 10.97 -17.82
C THR A 139 -5.47 12.01 -16.76
N ASN A 140 -6.49 12.71 -16.26
CA ASN A 140 -6.32 13.67 -15.16
C ASN A 140 -6.38 13.04 -13.75
N LEU A 141 -6.26 11.72 -13.61
CA LEU A 141 -6.39 11.06 -12.30
C LEU A 141 -5.39 11.60 -11.27
N ILE A 142 -4.10 11.76 -11.64
CA ILE A 142 -3.08 12.28 -10.71
C ILE A 142 -3.41 13.71 -10.24
N PRO A 143 -3.67 14.69 -11.12
CA PRO A 143 -4.13 16.01 -10.70
C PRO A 143 -5.35 16.00 -9.77
N GLU A 144 -6.34 15.16 -10.04
CA GLU A 144 -7.54 15.04 -9.19
C GLU A 144 -7.22 14.42 -7.83
N LEU A 145 -6.34 13.42 -7.76
CA LEU A 145 -5.85 12.88 -6.50
C LEU A 145 -5.11 13.96 -5.70
N CYS A 146 -4.26 14.76 -6.33
CA CYS A 146 -3.56 15.86 -5.67
C CYS A 146 -4.53 16.88 -5.04
N LYS A 147 -5.64 17.21 -5.73
CA LYS A 147 -6.68 18.09 -5.18
C LYS A 147 -7.41 17.49 -3.97
N ASN A 148 -7.37 16.15 -3.82
CA ASN A 148 -8.08 15.41 -2.78
C ASN A 148 -7.13 14.78 -1.74
N GLY A 149 -6.03 15.46 -1.43
CA GLY A 149 -5.19 15.14 -0.27
C GLY A 149 -4.05 14.15 -0.54
N PHE A 150 -3.74 13.88 -1.81
CA PHE A 150 -2.54 13.14 -2.19
C PHE A 150 -1.41 14.10 -2.58
N THR A 151 -0.17 13.62 -2.49
CA THR A 151 1.00 14.30 -3.08
C THR A 151 1.84 13.28 -3.80
N PHE A 152 2.25 13.61 -5.03
CA PHE A 152 3.08 12.77 -5.88
C PHE A 152 4.40 13.48 -6.14
N GLU A 153 5.51 12.83 -5.81
CA GLU A 153 6.84 13.43 -5.90
C GLU A 153 7.80 12.49 -6.62
N VAL A 154 8.67 13.06 -7.44
CA VAL A 154 9.86 12.35 -7.94
C VAL A 154 11.00 12.63 -6.98
N VAL A 155 11.40 11.62 -6.22
CA VAL A 155 12.44 11.73 -5.19
C VAL A 155 13.83 11.74 -5.83
N SER A 156 14.07 10.89 -6.82
CA SER A 156 15.36 10.83 -7.50
C SER A 156 15.26 10.21 -8.88
N LYS A 157 16.19 10.58 -9.76
CA LYS A 157 16.47 9.90 -11.02
C LYS A 157 17.97 9.63 -11.08
N ALA A 158 18.37 8.41 -11.36
CA ALA A 158 19.76 8.02 -11.42
C ALA A 158 20.01 7.04 -12.57
N LYS A 159 21.22 7.11 -13.16
CA LYS A 159 21.75 6.03 -13.99
C LYS A 159 22.30 4.94 -13.07
N LEU A 160 22.08 3.68 -13.41
CA LEU A 160 22.61 2.51 -12.70
C LEU A 160 24.06 2.23 -13.12
#